data_AF-B0MUK9-F1
#
_entry.id   AF-B0MUK9-F1
#
_cell.length_a   1.000
_cell.length_b   1.000
_cell.length_c   1.000
_cell.angle_alpha   90.00
_cell.angle_beta   90.00
_cell.angle_gamma   90.00
#
_symmetry.space_group_name_H-M   'P 1'
#
loop_
_entity.id
_entity.type
_entity.pdbx_description
1 polymer ?
#
loop_
_entity_poly.entity_id
_entity_poly.type
_entity_poly.pdbx_seq_one_letter_code
_entity_poly.pdbx_strand_id
1 'polypeptide(L)'
;MELMTALNRLHGGKNIKLPYFIAQLSRYAVPKVLLRSRLEEILRDGEKRYDMDYVLDRVNYYNRLTGAERLSPTEATPLKEHKFRGRHSAYIFDSYQTTRFFDDSLRWQTYFGDGVFDLLHPTIIKARKIDRGGEKPLPAKEITPYCSTWTAAA
;
A
#
# COMPACT_ATOMS: atom_id res chain seq x y z
N MET A 1 -14.73 26.92 -7.81
CA MET A 1 -14.97 26.71 -6.37
C MET A 1 -16.46 26.46 -6.07
N GLU A 2 -17.39 27.17 -6.72
CA GLU A 2 -18.85 27.09 -6.50
C GLU A 2 -19.50 25.70 -6.70
N LEU A 3 -19.10 24.93 -7.71
CA LEU A 3 -19.74 23.65 -8.03
C LEU A 3 -19.59 22.62 -6.90
N MET A 4 -18.40 22.51 -6.32
CA MET A 4 -18.08 21.54 -5.25
C MET A 4 -18.81 21.90 -3.95
N THR A 5 -18.96 23.20 -3.67
CA THR A 5 -19.66 23.71 -2.49
C THR A 5 -21.17 23.44 -2.56
N ALA A 6 -21.78 23.64 -3.73
CA ALA A 6 -23.20 23.35 -3.97
C ALA A 6 -23.49 21.83 -3.88
N LEU A 7 -22.63 21.02 -4.48
CA LEU A 7 -22.72 19.55 -4.44
C LEU A 7 -22.53 18.99 -3.00
N ASN A 8 -21.60 19.56 -2.22
CA ASN A 8 -21.39 19.17 -0.82
C ASN A 8 -22.59 19.53 0.08
N ARG A 9 -23.30 20.64 -0.21
CA ARG A 9 -24.55 21.00 0.50
C ARG A 9 -25.69 20.02 0.22
N LEU A 10 -25.79 19.50 -1.01
CA LEU A 10 -26.80 18.48 -1.38
C LEU A 10 -26.55 17.11 -0.72
N HIS A 11 -25.29 16.76 -0.42
CA HIS A 11 -24.92 15.53 0.29
C HIS A 11 -24.85 15.66 1.82
N GLY A 12 -25.52 16.67 2.39
CA GLY A 12 -25.61 16.85 3.83
C GLY A 12 -24.28 17.19 4.51
N GLY A 13 -23.39 17.91 3.82
CA GLY A 13 -22.09 18.35 4.37
C GLY A 13 -21.02 17.24 4.44
N LYS A 14 -21.31 16.03 3.96
CA LYS A 14 -20.30 14.97 3.82
C LYS A 14 -19.46 15.23 2.58
N ASN A 15 -18.13 15.22 2.73
CA ASN A 15 -17.20 15.32 1.60
C ASN A 15 -17.55 14.28 0.53
N ILE A 16 -17.88 14.76 -0.67
CA ILE A 16 -18.12 13.88 -1.81
C ILE A 16 -16.81 13.17 -2.12
N LYS A 17 -16.80 11.85 -1.93
CA LYS A 17 -15.62 11.03 -2.23
C LYS A 17 -15.39 10.84 -3.72
N LEU A 18 -16.36 11.18 -4.57
CA LEU A 18 -16.33 10.97 -6.02
C LEU A 18 -15.06 11.54 -6.71
N PRO A 19 -14.61 12.78 -6.45
CA PRO A 19 -13.38 13.30 -7.05
C PRO A 19 -12.15 12.47 -6.66
N TYR A 20 -12.09 12.00 -5.42
CA TYR A 20 -11.04 11.08 -4.97
C TYR A 20 -11.10 9.77 -5.77
N PHE A 21 -12.26 9.13 -5.87
CA PHE A 21 -12.40 7.89 -6.65
C PHE A 21 -12.05 8.07 -8.13
N ILE A 22 -12.45 9.18 -8.75
CA ILE A 22 -12.09 9.52 -10.13
C ILE A 22 -10.57 9.66 -10.27
N ALA A 23 -9.94 10.44 -9.39
CA ALA A 23 -8.48 10.63 -9.41
C ALA A 23 -7.70 9.33 -9.16
N GLN A 24 -8.29 8.38 -8.43
CA GLN A 24 -7.70 7.07 -8.21
C GLN A 24 -7.87 6.15 -9.42
N LEU A 25 -9.07 6.10 -10.00
CA LEU A 25 -9.37 5.29 -11.18
C LEU A 25 -8.64 5.79 -12.43
N SER A 26 -8.41 7.10 -12.56
CA SER A 26 -7.66 7.66 -13.70
C SER A 26 -6.23 7.13 -13.77
N ARG A 27 -5.64 6.67 -12.66
CA ARG A 27 -4.30 6.07 -12.64
C ARG A 27 -4.21 4.77 -13.44
N TYR A 28 -5.32 4.09 -13.69
CA TYR A 28 -5.38 2.90 -14.52
C TYR A 28 -5.24 3.21 -16.01
N ALA A 29 -5.45 4.46 -16.42
CA ALA A 29 -5.27 4.89 -17.80
C ALA A 29 -3.79 5.03 -18.20
N VAL A 30 -2.87 5.12 -17.23
CA VAL A 30 -1.43 5.26 -17.49
C VAL A 30 -0.82 3.88 -17.75
N PRO A 31 -0.21 3.63 -18.93
CA PRO A 31 0.43 2.35 -19.22
C PRO A 31 1.59 2.06 -18.27
N LYS A 32 1.58 0.89 -17.63
CA LYS A 32 2.63 0.47 -16.67
C LYS A 32 4.02 0.40 -17.28
N VAL A 33 4.15 0.20 -18.61
CA VAL A 33 5.45 0.21 -19.30
C VAL A 33 6.16 1.57 -19.13
N LEU A 34 5.41 2.68 -19.25
CA LEU A 34 5.95 4.03 -19.08
C LEU A 34 6.34 4.34 -17.64
N LEU A 35 5.63 3.73 -16.68
CA LEU A 35 5.94 3.89 -15.26
C LEU A 35 7.19 3.09 -14.88
N ARG A 36 7.29 1.84 -15.36
CA ARG A 36 8.46 0.98 -15.17
C ARG A 36 9.74 1.61 -15.69
N SER A 37 9.70 2.20 -16.90
CA SER A 37 10.88 2.88 -17.47
C SER A 37 11.34 4.10 -16.67
N ARG A 38 10.48 4.67 -15.81
CA ARG A 38 10.81 5.82 -14.95
C ARG A 38 11.16 5.44 -13.52
N LEU A 39 11.01 4.16 -13.14
CA LEU A 39 11.20 3.73 -11.76
C LEU A 39 12.64 4.00 -11.28
N GLU A 40 13.63 3.64 -12.08
CA GLU A 40 15.05 3.87 -11.73
C GLU A 40 15.38 5.35 -11.53
N GLU A 41 14.86 6.20 -12.39
CA GLU A 41 15.03 7.66 -12.28
C GLU A 41 14.42 8.18 -10.97
N ILE A 42 13.20 7.75 -10.64
CA ILE A 42 12.51 8.14 -9.40
C ILE A 42 13.30 7.69 -8.17
N LEU A 43 13.83 6.47 -8.17
CA LEU A 43 14.63 5.95 -7.05
C LEU A 43 15.92 6.74 -6.88
N ARG A 44 16.64 6.98 -7.98
CA ARG A 44 17.88 7.76 -8.00
C ARG A 44 17.68 9.21 -7.53
N ASP A 45 16.55 9.82 -7.88
CA ASP A 45 16.23 11.16 -7.40
C ASP A 45 15.76 11.15 -5.94
N GLY A 46 15.12 10.05 -5.50
CA GLY A 46 14.78 9.81 -4.09
C GLY A 46 16.01 9.74 -3.19
N GLU A 47 17.10 9.15 -3.66
CA GLU A 47 18.38 9.06 -2.93
C GLU A 47 19.00 10.42 -2.62
N LYS A 48 18.66 11.46 -3.40
CA LYS A 48 19.19 12.81 -3.21
C LYS A 48 18.37 13.65 -2.21
N ARG A 49 17.30 13.10 -1.64
CA ARG A 49 16.45 13.83 -0.70
C ARG A 49 17.19 14.10 0.60
N TYR A 50 16.91 15.27 1.19
CA TYR A 50 17.51 15.66 2.47
C TYR A 50 17.14 14.74 3.63
N ASP A 51 16.02 14.02 3.54
CA ASP A 51 15.49 13.12 4.58
C ASP A 51 15.74 11.63 4.28
N MET A 52 16.64 11.31 3.33
CA MET A 52 16.85 9.92 2.91
C MET A 52 17.33 9.01 4.04
N ASP A 53 18.19 9.50 4.93
CA ASP A 53 18.64 8.72 6.10
C ASP A 53 17.45 8.33 7.00
N TYR A 54 16.52 9.27 7.24
CA TYR A 54 15.31 8.98 7.99
C TYR A 54 14.43 7.96 7.25
N VAL A 55 14.30 8.06 5.93
CA VAL A 55 13.55 7.08 5.12
C VAL A 55 14.18 5.69 5.26
N LEU A 56 15.50 5.58 5.17
CA LEU A 56 16.22 4.30 5.31
C LEU A 56 16.08 3.71 6.71
N ASP A 57 16.15 4.53 7.76
CA ASP A 57 15.87 4.09 9.14
C ASP A 57 14.47 3.49 9.27
N ARG A 58 13.47 4.12 8.65
CA ARG A 58 12.10 3.61 8.64
C ARG A 58 11.99 2.32 7.83
N VAL A 59 12.65 2.22 6.68
CA VAL A 59 12.71 0.99 5.89
C VAL A 59 13.32 -0.13 6.70
N ASN A 60 14.47 0.08 7.34
CA ASN A 60 15.17 -0.94 8.13
C ASN A 60 14.40 -1.34 9.40
N TYR A 61 13.66 -0.41 10.00
CA TYR A 61 12.79 -0.72 11.14
C TYR A 61 11.69 -1.72 10.76
N TYR A 62 11.07 -1.55 9.59
CA TYR A 62 10.01 -2.42 9.10
C TYR A 62 10.56 -3.68 8.44
N ASN A 63 11.46 -3.53 7.47
CA ASN A 63 12.03 -4.61 6.69
C ASN A 63 13.28 -5.18 7.36
N ARG A 64 13.09 -6.26 8.14
CA ARG A 64 14.19 -6.99 8.79
C ARG A 64 14.74 -8.16 7.98
N LEU A 65 14.48 -8.21 6.67
CA LEU A 65 15.11 -9.21 5.81
C LEU A 65 16.61 -9.02 5.78
N THR A 66 17.33 -10.14 5.85
CA THR A 66 18.75 -10.21 5.59
C THR A 66 19.05 -10.72 4.17
N GLY A 67 18.01 -11.08 3.39
CA GLY A 67 18.13 -11.56 2.02
C GLY A 67 16.78 -11.72 1.33
N ALA A 68 16.81 -12.18 0.08
CA ALA A 68 15.59 -12.43 -0.68
C ALA A 68 14.85 -13.67 -0.15
N GLU A 69 13.57 -13.51 0.18
CA GLU A 69 12.70 -14.60 0.59
C GLU A 69 11.72 -14.95 -0.53
N ARG A 70 11.63 -16.23 -0.87
CA ARG A 70 10.70 -16.69 -1.91
C ARG A 70 9.30 -16.82 -1.32
N LEU A 71 8.38 -16.03 -1.84
CA LEU A 71 6.98 -16.12 -1.45
C LEU A 71 6.31 -17.41 -1.94
N SER A 72 5.43 -17.93 -1.09
CA SER A 72 4.57 -19.08 -1.39
C SER A 72 3.69 -18.79 -2.61
N PRO A 73 3.73 -19.62 -3.69
CA PRO A 73 2.90 -19.41 -4.87
C PRO A 73 1.39 -19.50 -4.62
N THR A 74 0.99 -20.14 -3.52
CA THR A 74 -0.42 -20.34 -3.13
C THR A 74 -0.94 -19.22 -2.23
N GLU A 75 -0.07 -18.58 -1.45
CA GLU A 75 -0.46 -17.53 -0.50
C GLU A 75 -0.17 -16.12 -1.01
N ALA A 76 0.82 -15.97 -1.92
CA ALA A 76 1.15 -14.70 -2.55
C ALA A 76 0.51 -14.56 -3.92
N THR A 77 -0.17 -13.44 -4.13
CA THR A 77 -0.87 -13.13 -5.38
C THR A 77 0.05 -12.42 -6.37
N PRO A 78 -0.08 -12.63 -7.68
CA PRO A 78 0.60 -11.81 -8.68
C PRO A 78 0.09 -10.36 -8.68
N LEU A 79 0.97 -9.39 -8.91
CA LEU A 79 0.62 -7.96 -8.99
C LEU A 79 -0.38 -7.65 -10.12
N LYS A 80 -0.38 -8.43 -11.21
CA LYS A 80 -1.42 -8.33 -12.26
C LYS A 80 -2.85 -8.52 -11.72
N GLU A 81 -3.01 -9.22 -10.59
CA GLU A 81 -4.31 -9.49 -9.97
C GLU A 81 -4.75 -8.39 -9.00
N HIS A 82 -3.83 -7.48 -8.63
CA HIS A 82 -4.08 -6.31 -7.81
C HIS A 82 -4.83 -5.23 -8.59
N LYS A 83 -6.15 -5.42 -8.70
CA LYS A 83 -7.07 -4.55 -9.41
C LYS A 83 -8.22 -4.16 -8.49
N PHE A 84 -8.78 -2.99 -8.71
CA PHE A 84 -9.99 -2.56 -8.03
C PHE A 84 -11.18 -3.51 -8.31
N ARG A 85 -11.74 -4.11 -7.25
CA ARG A 85 -12.91 -5.03 -7.31
C ARG A 85 -14.10 -4.56 -6.45
N GLY A 86 -14.21 -3.27 -6.16
CA GLY A 86 -15.36 -2.67 -5.46
C GLY A 86 -15.27 -2.64 -3.93
N ARG A 87 -14.75 -3.67 -3.25
CA ARG A 87 -14.55 -3.68 -1.77
C ARG A 87 -13.15 -3.18 -1.37
N HIS A 88 -13.02 -2.64 -0.15
CA HIS A 88 -11.76 -2.14 0.43
C HIS A 88 -10.97 -1.16 -0.47
N SER A 89 -11.70 -0.31 -1.19
CA SER A 89 -11.17 0.53 -2.26
C SER A 89 -9.98 1.41 -1.86
N ALA A 90 -9.99 1.95 -0.64
CA ALA A 90 -8.93 2.83 -0.15
C ALA A 90 -7.57 2.10 -0.09
N TYR A 91 -7.53 0.88 0.48
CA TYR A 91 -6.29 0.11 0.57
C TYR A 91 -5.79 -0.32 -0.80
N ILE A 92 -6.70 -0.67 -1.70
CA ILE A 92 -6.36 -1.00 -3.09
C ILE A 92 -5.76 0.21 -3.79
N PHE A 93 -6.36 1.40 -3.66
CA PHE A 93 -5.86 2.60 -4.32
C PHE A 93 -4.51 3.07 -3.75
N ASP A 94 -4.34 3.01 -2.43
CA ASP A 94 -3.10 3.40 -1.77
C ASP A 94 -1.94 2.49 -2.20
N SER A 95 -2.16 1.18 -2.24
CA SER A 95 -1.15 0.22 -2.69
C SER A 95 -0.93 0.30 -4.20
N TYR A 96 -1.99 0.43 -5.01
CA TYR A 96 -1.89 0.55 -6.47
C TYR A 96 -1.10 1.77 -6.92
N GLN A 97 -1.11 2.86 -6.13
CA GLN A 97 -0.30 4.05 -6.40
C GLN A 97 1.19 3.70 -6.57
N THR A 98 1.68 2.75 -5.79
CA THR A 98 3.08 2.32 -5.75
C THR A 98 3.29 1.08 -6.62
N THR A 99 2.45 0.05 -6.51
CA THR A 99 2.68 -1.23 -7.22
C THR A 99 2.62 -1.11 -8.74
N ARG A 100 1.94 -0.09 -9.28
CA ARG A 100 1.86 0.15 -10.74
C ARG A 100 3.19 0.44 -11.42
N PHE A 101 4.26 0.68 -10.66
CA PHE A 101 5.62 0.87 -11.16
C PHE A 101 6.40 -0.45 -11.30
N PHE A 102 5.89 -1.56 -10.78
CA PHE A 102 6.59 -2.84 -10.72
C PHE A 102 6.06 -3.83 -11.77
N ASP A 103 6.82 -4.90 -12.00
CA ASP A 103 6.42 -5.94 -12.95
C ASP A 103 5.19 -6.73 -12.46
N ASP A 104 4.29 -7.03 -13.39
CA ASP A 104 3.01 -7.67 -13.12
C ASP A 104 3.12 -9.16 -12.77
N SER A 105 4.27 -9.78 -13.07
CA SER A 105 4.61 -11.15 -12.66
C SER A 105 5.06 -11.25 -11.21
N LEU A 106 5.45 -10.14 -10.59
CA LEU A 106 5.88 -10.13 -9.20
C LEU A 106 4.74 -10.54 -8.29
N ARG A 107 5.11 -11.27 -7.23
CA ARG A 107 4.17 -11.74 -6.23
C ARG A 107 4.33 -10.97 -4.95
N TRP A 108 3.23 -10.83 -4.24
CA TRP A 108 3.18 -10.16 -2.96
C TRP A 108 2.11 -10.81 -2.06
N GLN A 109 2.27 -10.64 -0.76
CA GLN A 109 1.25 -10.97 0.23
C GLN A 109 0.81 -9.69 0.91
N THR A 110 -0.49 -9.54 1.12
CA THR A 110 -1.06 -8.34 1.74
C THR A 110 -2.07 -8.71 2.81
N TYR A 111 -2.09 -7.95 3.89
CA TYR A 111 -3.12 -8.05 4.91
C TYR A 111 -3.72 -6.67 5.21
N PHE A 112 -5.00 -6.51 4.91
CA PHE A 112 -5.74 -5.26 5.09
C PHE A 112 -6.93 -5.47 6.02
N GLY A 113 -7.10 -4.62 7.04
CA GLY A 113 -8.23 -4.67 7.96
C GLY A 113 -7.83 -4.67 9.44
N ASP A 114 -8.68 -5.19 10.32
CA ASP A 114 -8.36 -5.38 11.74
C ASP A 114 -8.24 -6.88 12.02
N GLY A 115 -7.25 -7.29 12.81
CA GLY A 115 -7.07 -8.71 13.11
C GLY A 115 -5.87 -9.04 14.00
N VAL A 116 -5.88 -10.27 14.51
CA VAL A 116 -4.70 -10.93 15.07
C VAL A 116 -4.02 -11.64 13.91
N PHE A 117 -2.78 -11.32 13.63
CA PHE A 117 -2.02 -11.95 12.56
C PHE A 117 -0.66 -12.40 13.09
N ASP A 118 -0.35 -13.69 12.89
CA ASP A 118 0.99 -14.25 13.00
C ASP A 118 1.45 -14.53 11.56
N LEU A 119 2.31 -13.66 11.03
CA LEU A 119 2.68 -13.69 9.62
C LEU A 119 3.99 -14.46 9.45
N LEU A 120 3.88 -15.62 8.82
CA LEU A 120 4.99 -16.52 8.54
C LEU A 120 5.87 -16.05 7.38
N HIS A 121 5.32 -15.18 6.52
CA HIS A 121 5.95 -14.74 5.28
C HIS A 121 5.96 -13.21 5.15
N PRO A 122 6.82 -12.69 4.25
CA PRO A 122 6.81 -11.30 3.82
C PRO A 122 5.45 -10.81 3.40
N THR A 123 4.87 -9.91 4.20
CA THR A 123 3.50 -9.46 4.05
C THR A 123 3.41 -7.97 4.25
N ILE A 124 2.78 -7.28 3.30
CA ILE A 124 2.51 -5.85 3.38
C ILE A 124 1.22 -5.64 4.17
N ILE A 125 1.36 -5.01 5.32
CA ILE A 125 0.26 -4.87 6.27
C ILE A 125 -0.22 -3.43 6.28
N LYS A 126 -1.53 -3.27 6.16
CA LYS A 126 -2.22 -2.04 6.53
C LYS A 126 -3.40 -2.43 7.41
N ALA A 127 -3.08 -2.68 8.67
CA ALA A 127 -4.00 -3.20 9.65
C ALA A 127 -3.76 -2.64 11.05
N ARG A 128 -4.81 -2.65 11.88
CA ARG A 128 -4.67 -2.42 13.31
C ARG A 128 -4.64 -3.76 14.02
N LYS A 129 -3.57 -4.01 14.78
CA LYS A 129 -3.46 -5.21 15.61
C LYS A 129 -4.48 -5.13 16.74
N ILE A 130 -5.34 -6.14 16.81
CA ILE A 130 -6.25 -6.36 17.94
C ILE A 130 -5.63 -7.42 18.84
N ASP A 131 -5.89 -7.35 20.15
CA ASP A 131 -5.42 -8.39 21.08
C ASP A 131 -6.27 -9.67 20.96
N ARG A 132 -5.68 -10.83 21.23
CA ARG A 132 -6.37 -12.15 21.21
C ARG A 132 -7.51 -12.22 22.23
N GLY A 133 -7.51 -11.33 23.23
CA GLY A 133 -8.58 -11.19 24.23
C GLY A 133 -9.82 -10.43 23.75
N GLY A 134 -9.86 -9.96 22.50
CA GLY A 134 -11.05 -9.45 21.81
C GLY A 134 -11.80 -8.35 22.56
N GLU A 135 -11.45 -7.07 22.31
CA GLU A 135 -12.43 -5.96 22.30
C GLU A 135 -11.80 -4.58 22.09
N LYS A 136 -10.47 -4.42 22.19
CA LYS A 136 -9.83 -3.09 22.03
C LYS A 136 -8.63 -3.13 21.08
N PRO A 137 -8.55 -2.24 20.08
CA PRO A 137 -7.32 -2.01 19.33
C PRO A 137 -6.20 -1.64 20.30
N LEU A 138 -5.00 -2.19 20.11
CA LEU A 138 -3.84 -1.80 20.91
C LEU A 138 -3.55 -0.30 20.73
N PRO A 139 -3.09 0.40 21.79
CA PRO A 139 -2.78 1.82 21.72
C PRO A 139 -1.76 2.09 20.60
N ALA A 140 -1.87 3.24 19.92
CA ALA A 140 -1.10 3.58 18.72
C ALA A 140 0.43 3.45 18.85
N LYS A 141 0.95 3.45 20.07
CA LYS A 141 2.38 3.29 20.40
C LYS A 141 2.84 1.82 20.42
N GLU A 142 1.93 0.88 20.60
CA GLU A 142 2.14 -0.58 20.55
C GLU A 142 1.73 -1.20 19.21
N ILE A 143 1.12 -0.41 18.33
CA ILE A 143 0.99 -0.73 16.90
C ILE A 143 2.39 -0.64 16.28
N THR A 144 3.29 -1.50 16.70
CA THR A 144 4.48 -1.83 15.91
C THR A 144 3.96 -2.63 14.72
N PRO A 145 4.07 -2.12 13.49
CA PRO A 145 3.98 -2.95 12.31
C PRO A 145 5.21 -3.86 12.36
N TYR A 146 5.06 -5.04 12.96
CA TYR A 146 5.81 -6.19 12.49
C TYR A 146 5.32 -6.45 11.07
N CYS A 147 5.92 -5.75 10.11
CA CYS A 147 5.75 -6.00 8.69
C CYS A 147 7.00 -6.71 8.27
N SER A 148 6.99 -8.04 8.41
CA SER A 148 7.96 -8.88 7.75
C SER A 148 7.97 -8.49 6.27
N THR A 149 9.10 -7.93 5.89
CA THR A 149 9.86 -8.35 4.73
C THR A 149 9.35 -7.85 3.35
N TRP A 150 10.20 -7.08 2.66
CA TRP A 150 10.00 -6.61 1.28
C TRP A 150 11.16 -7.10 0.40
N THR A 151 10.86 -7.76 -0.71
CA THR A 151 11.72 -7.72 -1.90
C THR A 151 10.83 -7.86 -3.13
N ALA A 152 10.82 -6.83 -3.98
CA ALA A 152 10.54 -7.01 -5.39
C ALA A 152 11.80 -7.65 -5.99
N ALA A 153 11.72 -8.93 -6.36
CA ALA A 153 12.77 -9.52 -7.19
C ALA A 153 12.73 -8.86 -8.57
N ALA A 154 13.89 -8.59 -9.15
CA ALA A 154 14.01 -8.29 -10.58
C ALA A 154 13.84 -9.58 -11.39
#